data_AF-A0A962DFA2-F1
#
_entry.id   AF-A0A962DFA2-F1
#
_cell.length_a   1.000
_cell.length_b   1.000
_cell.length_c   1.000
_cell.angle_alpha   90.00
_cell.angle_beta   90.00
_cell.angle_gamma   90.00
#
_symmetry.space_group_name_H-M   'P 1'
#
loop_
_entity.id
_entity.type
_entity.pdbx_description
1 polymer ?
#
loop_
_entity_poly.entity_id
_entity_poly.type
_entity_poly.pdbx_seq_one_letter_code
_entity_poly.pdbx_strand_id
1 'polypeptide(L)'
;VVYTYWNDRPQLPERIKPILKSPIVALGGAARVVVPYTISSNFPKAGETLIGNVHSFVYGQSPDAVLSTLSPLRAGNKGFASWLNEQGANVTLNGEELTDHVFDYLMPVQGANGGIFRSNDPVQTFHMAGMGAMLAAIRPDNQDSRLDLELAHGMMANYVYPADQHLLAMNKERFVQEGILTVSPELAAFIPERYHDRVFVQPYEPKGRGVDFTPDDFTP
;
A
#
# COMPACT_ATOMS: atom_id res chain seq x y z
N VAL A 1 -16.22 -4.51 4.73
CA VAL A 1 -15.53 -4.60 3.43
C VAL A 1 -16.41 -3.92 2.40
N VAL A 2 -15.94 -2.85 1.77
CA VAL A 2 -16.69 -2.16 0.70
C VAL A 2 -16.07 -2.59 -0.62
N TYR A 3 -16.92 -2.87 -1.61
CA TYR A 3 -16.52 -3.27 -2.95
C TYR A 3 -16.62 -2.04 -3.86
N THR A 4 -15.58 -1.73 -4.62
CA THR A 4 -15.62 -0.69 -5.66
C THR A 4 -15.48 -1.34 -7.03
N TYR A 5 -16.35 -0.94 -7.96
CA TYR A 5 -16.40 -1.42 -9.35
C TYR A 5 -16.00 -0.30 -10.28
N TRP A 6 -15.04 -0.53 -11.18
CA TRP A 6 -14.81 0.27 -12.38
C TRP A 6 -14.17 -0.61 -13.46
N ASN A 7 -14.82 -0.68 -14.64
CA ASN A 7 -14.38 -1.15 -15.98
C ASN A 7 -13.27 -2.23 -16.11
N ASP A 8 -12.80 -2.44 -17.34
CA ASP A 8 -12.05 -3.63 -17.78
C ASP A 8 -10.69 -3.87 -17.09
N ARG A 9 -10.21 -2.89 -16.30
CA ARG A 9 -9.08 -3.04 -15.36
C ARG A 9 -9.52 -2.71 -13.94
N PRO A 10 -9.13 -3.50 -12.93
CA PRO A 10 -9.41 -3.19 -11.52
C PRO A 10 -8.79 -1.84 -11.15
N GLN A 11 -9.60 -0.79 -11.02
CA GLN A 11 -9.11 0.52 -10.54
C GLN A 11 -9.03 0.51 -9.02
N LEU A 12 -7.83 0.76 -8.49
CA LEU A 12 -7.62 0.95 -7.07
C LEU A 12 -8.29 2.25 -6.60
N PRO A 13 -8.92 2.28 -5.41
CA PRO A 13 -9.56 3.48 -4.92
C PRO A 13 -8.54 4.57 -4.60
N GLU A 14 -8.85 5.80 -5.02
CA GLU A 14 -7.98 6.96 -4.81
C GLU A 14 -8.37 7.78 -3.58
N ARG A 15 -9.66 7.76 -3.20
CA ARG A 15 -10.22 8.58 -2.12
C ARG A 15 -11.15 7.77 -1.24
N ILE A 16 -11.22 8.14 0.04
CA ILE A 16 -12.00 7.41 1.04
C ILE A 16 -13.48 7.82 1.04
N LYS A 17 -13.82 9.10 0.76
CA LYS A 17 -15.22 9.55 0.77
C LYS A 17 -16.12 8.83 -0.22
N PRO A 18 -15.72 8.52 -1.47
CA PRO A 18 -16.51 7.67 -2.35
C PRO A 18 -16.83 6.32 -1.73
N ILE A 19 -15.89 5.69 -1.02
CA ILE A 19 -16.11 4.41 -0.31
C ILE A 19 -17.13 4.58 0.81
N LEU A 20 -17.06 5.68 1.58
CA LEU A 20 -17.92 5.91 2.75
C LEU A 20 -19.32 6.43 2.41
N LYS A 21 -19.48 7.09 1.27
CA LYS A 21 -20.73 7.78 0.88
C LYS A 21 -21.51 7.06 -0.22
N SER A 22 -20.89 6.13 -0.94
CA SER A 22 -21.60 5.38 -1.96
C SER A 22 -22.65 4.45 -1.33
N PRO A 23 -23.84 4.33 -1.95
CA PRO A 23 -24.82 3.35 -1.50
C PRO A 23 -24.24 1.94 -1.65
N ILE A 24 -24.56 1.06 -0.70
CA ILE A 24 -24.25 -0.36 -0.82
C ILE A 24 -25.18 -0.95 -1.88
N VAL A 25 -24.60 -1.55 -2.91
CA VAL A 25 -25.32 -2.22 -3.99
C VAL A 25 -24.94 -3.69 -4.03
N ALA A 26 -25.91 -4.55 -4.36
CA ALA A 26 -25.62 -5.95 -4.66
C ALA A 26 -24.83 -6.04 -5.98
N LEU A 27 -23.77 -6.83 -5.99
CA LEU A 27 -23.00 -7.08 -7.22
C LEU A 27 -23.74 -8.10 -8.09
N GLY A 28 -23.81 -7.84 -9.39
CA GLY A 28 -24.29 -8.79 -10.40
C GLY A 28 -23.28 -9.88 -10.77
N GLY A 29 -22.19 -10.02 -10.01
CA GLY A 29 -21.09 -10.95 -10.28
C GLY A 29 -19.98 -10.85 -9.22
N ALA A 30 -18.85 -11.51 -9.47
CA ALA A 30 -17.70 -11.48 -8.56
C ALA A 30 -17.08 -10.07 -8.48
N ALA A 31 -16.57 -9.72 -7.30
CA ALA A 31 -15.85 -8.48 -7.09
C ALA A 31 -14.50 -8.52 -7.83
N ARG A 32 -14.15 -7.42 -8.50
CA ARG A 32 -12.82 -7.26 -9.14
C ARG A 32 -11.78 -6.66 -8.20
N VAL A 33 -12.23 -5.84 -7.24
CA VAL A 33 -11.37 -5.23 -6.22
C VAL A 33 -12.07 -5.36 -4.87
N VAL A 34 -11.33 -5.80 -3.87
CA VAL A 34 -11.78 -5.88 -2.48
C VAL A 34 -10.95 -4.93 -1.65
N VAL A 35 -11.61 -4.01 -0.93
CA VAL A 35 -10.93 -2.94 -0.20
C VAL A 35 -11.20 -2.99 1.30
N PRO A 36 -10.26 -3.51 2.10
CA PRO A 36 -10.18 -3.20 3.52
C PRO A 36 -9.74 -1.74 3.69
N TYR A 37 -10.70 -0.85 3.93
CA TYR A 37 -10.46 0.60 4.11
C TYR A 37 -10.27 1.00 5.58
N THR A 38 -10.41 0.06 6.51
CA THR A 38 -10.10 0.26 7.93
C THR A 38 -9.61 -1.06 8.52
N ILE A 39 -8.52 -0.98 9.27
CA ILE A 39 -7.99 -2.07 10.09
C ILE A 39 -7.78 -1.48 11.47
N SER A 40 -8.66 -1.82 12.40
CA SER A 40 -8.52 -1.46 13.81
C SER A 40 -8.33 -2.73 14.60
N SER A 41 -7.30 -2.77 15.45
CA SER A 41 -7.15 -3.86 16.40
C SER A 41 -7.09 -3.32 17.82
N ASN A 42 -7.96 -3.83 18.68
CA ASN A 42 -7.82 -3.69 20.13
C ASN A 42 -6.73 -4.60 20.70
N PHE A 43 -6.16 -5.48 19.87
CA PHE A 43 -5.10 -6.43 20.20
C PHE A 43 -3.99 -6.35 19.15
N PRO A 44 -2.98 -5.48 19.33
CA PRO A 44 -1.99 -5.18 18.28
C PRO A 44 -1.33 -6.41 17.63
N LYS A 45 -1.14 -7.49 18.41
CA LYS A 45 -0.54 -8.75 17.93
C LYS A 45 -1.44 -9.61 17.04
N ALA A 46 -2.74 -9.31 16.94
CA ALA A 46 -3.69 -10.08 16.13
C ALA A 46 -3.87 -9.53 14.70
N GLY A 47 -3.27 -8.38 14.38
CA GLY A 47 -3.48 -7.71 13.09
C GLY A 47 -3.04 -8.55 11.88
N GLU A 48 -1.88 -9.20 11.97
CA GLU A 48 -1.35 -10.06 10.90
C GLU A 48 -2.24 -11.29 10.66
N THR A 49 -2.70 -11.95 11.72
CA THR A 49 -3.65 -13.06 11.60
C THR A 49 -4.97 -12.62 10.98
N LEU A 50 -5.48 -11.44 11.37
CA LEU A 50 -6.74 -10.91 10.82
C LEU A 50 -6.65 -10.74 9.30
N ILE A 51 -5.61 -10.08 8.82
CA ILE A 51 -5.46 -9.83 7.39
C ILE A 51 -5.10 -11.10 6.62
N GLY A 52 -4.37 -12.05 7.21
CA GLY A 52 -4.18 -13.40 6.64
C GLY A 52 -5.49 -14.18 6.46
N ASN A 53 -6.42 -14.05 7.41
CA ASN A 53 -7.76 -14.65 7.30
C ASN A 53 -8.60 -13.95 6.23
N VAL A 54 -8.52 -12.62 6.13
CA VAL A 54 -9.19 -11.84 5.06
C VAL A 54 -8.64 -12.24 3.70
N HIS A 55 -7.32 -12.36 3.55
CA HIS A 55 -6.65 -12.82 2.33
C HIS A 55 -7.18 -14.19 1.89
N SER A 56 -7.14 -15.18 2.79
CA SER A 56 -7.62 -16.53 2.52
C SER A 56 -9.11 -16.55 2.14
N PHE A 57 -9.94 -15.76 2.82
CA PHE A 57 -11.36 -15.65 2.52
C PHE A 57 -11.60 -15.03 1.14
N VAL A 58 -10.96 -13.91 0.83
CA VAL A 58 -11.12 -13.20 -0.44
C VAL A 58 -10.72 -14.08 -1.61
N TYR A 59 -9.53 -14.67 -1.58
CA TYR A 59 -9.04 -15.48 -2.69
C TYR A 59 -9.72 -16.86 -2.77
N GLY A 60 -10.32 -17.35 -1.69
CA GLY A 60 -11.19 -18.53 -1.72
C GLY A 60 -12.56 -18.27 -2.39
N GLN A 61 -13.07 -17.04 -2.37
CA GLN A 61 -14.38 -16.68 -2.93
C GLN A 61 -14.27 -15.94 -4.28
N SER A 62 -13.16 -15.25 -4.53
CA SER A 62 -12.92 -14.45 -5.72
C SER A 62 -11.43 -14.51 -6.09
N PRO A 63 -10.97 -15.63 -6.68
CA PRO A 63 -9.55 -15.83 -7.03
C PRO A 63 -8.99 -14.74 -7.96
N ASP A 64 -9.86 -14.15 -8.79
CA ASP A 64 -9.51 -13.11 -9.76
C ASP A 64 -9.65 -11.68 -9.22
N ALA A 65 -9.97 -11.51 -7.94
CA ALA A 65 -10.07 -10.19 -7.33
C ALA A 65 -8.68 -9.63 -6.99
N VAL A 66 -8.52 -8.31 -7.02
CA VAL A 66 -7.38 -7.62 -6.42
C VAL A 66 -7.75 -7.25 -4.98
N LEU A 67 -7.00 -7.78 -4.00
CA LEU A 67 -7.10 -7.35 -2.61
C LEU A 67 -6.17 -6.17 -2.36
N SER A 68 -6.73 -4.97 -2.19
CA SER A 68 -5.97 -3.73 -1.96
C SER A 68 -6.52 -2.95 -0.78
N THR A 69 -5.68 -2.28 -0.01
CA THR A 69 -6.16 -1.30 0.98
C THR A 69 -6.23 0.10 0.38
N LEU A 70 -6.85 1.02 1.12
CA LEU A 70 -6.59 2.46 1.03
C LEU A 70 -6.25 2.92 2.44
N SER A 71 -4.95 2.97 2.73
CA SER A 71 -4.41 3.12 4.08
C SER A 71 -3.89 4.53 4.31
N PRO A 72 -4.10 5.12 5.50
CA PRO A 72 -3.54 6.42 5.83
C PRO A 72 -2.02 6.31 6.08
N LEU A 73 -1.26 7.38 5.79
CA LEU A 73 0.16 7.47 6.14
C LEU A 73 0.36 8.01 7.57
N ARG A 74 -0.41 7.47 8.51
CA ARG A 74 -0.36 7.82 9.93
C ARG A 74 -0.80 6.67 10.83
N ALA A 75 -0.29 6.66 12.06
CA ALA A 75 -0.73 5.75 13.12
C ALA A 75 -0.81 6.49 14.46
N GLY A 76 -1.96 6.38 15.13
CA GLY A 76 -2.21 7.11 16.37
C GLY A 76 -2.14 8.63 16.17
N ASN A 77 -1.21 9.29 16.85
CA ASN A 77 -0.99 10.74 16.82
C ASN A 77 0.27 11.16 16.04
N LYS A 78 0.88 10.25 15.27
CA LYS A 78 2.04 10.52 14.41
C LYS A 78 1.75 10.10 12.98
N GLY A 79 2.44 10.72 12.04
CA GLY A 79 2.36 10.38 10.62
C GLY A 79 3.35 11.16 9.78
N PHE A 80 3.13 11.13 8.48
CA PHE A 80 3.98 11.79 7.50
C PHE A 80 4.23 13.28 7.81
N ALA A 81 3.22 14.03 8.26
CA ALA A 81 3.38 15.46 8.59
C ALA A 81 4.33 15.68 9.77
N SER A 82 4.26 14.85 10.81
CA SER A 82 5.20 14.95 11.94
C SER A 82 6.62 14.60 11.53
N TRP A 83 6.79 13.57 10.69
CA TRP A 83 8.11 13.20 10.17
C TRP A 83 8.71 14.31 9.29
N LEU A 84 7.89 14.94 8.44
CA LEU A 84 8.32 16.04 7.57
C LEU A 84 8.83 17.24 8.39
N ASN A 85 8.13 17.58 9.48
CA ASN A 85 8.56 18.61 10.42
C ASN A 85 9.87 18.25 11.12
N GLU A 86 10.08 16.98 11.47
CA GLU A 86 11.34 16.49 12.07
C GLU A 86 12.52 16.59 11.09
N GLN A 87 12.27 16.50 9.77
CA GLN A 87 13.28 16.73 8.73
C GLN A 87 13.55 18.22 8.47
N GLY A 88 12.82 19.14 9.11
CA GLY A 88 12.95 20.58 8.89
C GLY A 88 12.40 21.05 7.54
N ALA A 89 11.61 20.21 6.85
CA ALA A 89 10.95 20.59 5.61
C ALA A 89 9.80 21.56 5.89
N ASN A 90 9.62 22.55 5.01
CA ASN A 90 8.63 23.60 5.18
C ASN A 90 7.24 23.10 4.75
N VAL A 91 6.19 23.40 5.51
CA VAL A 91 4.84 22.81 5.34
C VAL A 91 4.06 23.39 4.12
N THR A 92 4.67 24.28 3.34
CA THR A 92 4.05 24.95 2.18
C THR A 92 4.20 24.19 0.85
N LEU A 93 4.62 22.92 0.89
CA LEU A 93 4.85 22.12 -0.31
C LEU A 93 3.54 21.78 -1.02
N ASN A 94 3.56 21.79 -2.35
CA ASN A 94 2.46 21.33 -3.18
C ASN A 94 2.41 19.77 -3.25
N GLY A 95 1.37 19.19 -3.86
CA GLY A 95 1.16 17.73 -3.87
C GLY A 95 2.28 16.92 -4.55
N GLU A 96 2.98 17.49 -5.53
CA GLU A 96 4.10 16.83 -6.22
C GLU A 96 5.35 16.83 -5.33
N GLU A 97 5.68 17.97 -4.72
CA GLU A 97 6.79 18.09 -3.76
C GLU A 97 6.57 17.20 -2.52
N LEU A 98 5.32 17.07 -2.06
CA LEU A 98 4.99 16.15 -0.99
C LEU A 98 5.19 14.69 -1.39
N THR A 99 5.02 14.33 -2.66
CA THR A 99 5.16 12.95 -3.13
C THR A 99 6.60 12.46 -3.06
N ASP A 100 7.59 13.29 -3.42
CA ASP A 100 9.01 12.94 -3.29
C ASP A 100 9.37 12.64 -1.81
N HIS A 101 8.89 13.47 -0.88
CA HIS A 101 9.07 13.24 0.55
C HIS A 101 8.29 12.04 1.09
N VAL A 102 7.15 11.68 0.48
CA VAL A 102 6.48 10.43 0.83
C VAL A 102 7.39 9.25 0.51
N PHE A 103 8.11 9.23 -0.60
CA PHE A 103 9.08 8.15 -0.87
C PHE A 103 10.18 8.09 0.19
N ASP A 104 10.71 9.24 0.63
CA ASP A 104 11.69 9.29 1.73
C ASP A 104 11.12 8.71 3.03
N TYR A 105 9.88 9.07 3.37
CA TYR A 105 9.19 8.59 4.57
C TYR A 105 8.93 7.08 4.51
N LEU A 106 8.53 6.59 3.33
CA LEU A 106 8.17 5.21 3.09
C LEU A 106 9.39 4.30 2.90
N MET A 107 10.54 4.82 2.46
CA MET A 107 11.71 3.96 2.24
C MET A 107 12.14 3.21 3.49
N PRO A 108 12.42 1.90 3.39
CA PRO A 108 12.93 1.14 4.52
C PRO A 108 14.27 1.73 4.97
N VAL A 109 14.44 1.90 6.27
CA VAL A 109 15.71 2.28 6.91
C VAL A 109 16.17 1.15 7.80
N GLN A 110 17.48 0.94 7.85
CA GLN A 110 18.04 -0.06 8.75
C GLN A 110 17.94 0.46 10.19
N GLY A 111 17.43 -0.38 11.09
CA GLY A 111 17.39 -0.01 12.51
C GLY A 111 18.80 0.24 13.08
N ALA A 112 18.92 1.09 14.09
CA ALA A 112 20.19 1.57 14.68
C ALA A 112 21.19 0.47 15.09
N ASN A 113 20.74 -0.77 15.27
CA ASN A 113 21.58 -1.92 15.65
C ASN A 113 22.01 -2.79 14.45
N GLY A 114 21.90 -2.29 13.22
CA GLY A 114 22.18 -3.08 12.01
C GLY A 114 21.17 -4.22 11.77
N GLY A 115 19.99 -4.12 12.40
CA GLY A 115 18.95 -5.15 12.38
C GLY A 115 18.05 -5.07 11.14
N ILE A 116 16.83 -5.60 11.27
CA ILE A 116 15.83 -5.60 10.19
C ILE A 116 15.50 -4.19 9.70
N PHE A 117 15.20 -4.10 8.41
CA PHE A 117 14.69 -2.89 7.78
C PHE A 117 13.24 -2.63 8.18
N ARG A 118 12.90 -1.35 8.39
CA ARG A 118 11.53 -0.88 8.68
C ARG A 118 11.29 0.46 8.01
N SER A 119 10.04 0.75 7.69
CA SER A 119 9.65 2.09 7.25
C SER A 119 9.46 3.02 8.45
N ASN A 120 9.62 4.33 8.25
CA ASN A 120 9.19 5.31 9.25
C ASN A 120 7.67 5.31 9.43
N ASP A 121 6.92 4.82 8.43
CA ASP A 121 5.49 4.60 8.52
C ASP A 121 5.13 3.27 9.21
N PRO A 122 4.44 3.31 10.37
CA PRO A 122 3.99 2.09 11.03
C PRO A 122 2.96 1.32 10.21
N VAL A 123 2.17 2.01 9.38
CA VAL A 123 1.13 1.39 8.55
C VAL A 123 1.76 0.61 7.40
N GLN A 124 2.76 1.17 6.71
CA GLN A 124 3.58 0.44 5.75
C GLN A 124 4.27 -0.77 6.39
N THR A 125 4.88 -0.57 7.56
CA THR A 125 5.56 -1.67 8.27
C THR A 125 4.58 -2.82 8.55
N PHE A 126 3.35 -2.51 8.97
CA PHE A 126 2.30 -3.51 9.14
C PHE A 126 1.99 -4.26 7.83
N HIS A 127 1.75 -3.54 6.73
CA HIS A 127 1.36 -4.13 5.46
C HIS A 127 2.48 -4.93 4.79
N MET A 128 3.68 -4.36 4.72
CA MET A 128 4.80 -4.94 3.97
C MET A 128 5.64 -5.88 4.84
N ALA A 129 6.13 -5.40 5.99
CA ALA A 129 6.96 -6.22 6.88
C ALA A 129 6.14 -7.31 7.58
N GLY A 130 4.87 -7.03 7.90
CA GLY A 130 3.97 -8.01 8.52
C GLY A 130 3.52 -9.08 7.54
N MET A 131 3.02 -8.66 6.37
CA MET A 131 2.28 -9.54 5.46
C MET A 131 2.84 -9.68 4.04
N GLY A 132 3.86 -8.92 3.67
CA GLY A 132 4.41 -8.97 2.31
C GLY A 132 3.55 -8.29 1.25
N ALA A 133 2.71 -7.34 1.64
CA ALA A 133 2.00 -6.50 0.68
C ALA A 133 2.98 -5.68 -0.18
N MET A 134 2.49 -5.25 -1.33
CA MET A 134 3.19 -4.38 -2.28
C MET A 134 2.62 -2.97 -2.21
N LEU A 135 3.47 -1.94 -2.31
CA LEU A 135 3.00 -0.55 -2.44
C LEU A 135 2.57 -0.29 -3.89
N ALA A 136 1.26 -0.13 -4.11
CA ALA A 136 0.69 -0.04 -5.45
C ALA A 136 0.44 1.39 -5.93
N ALA A 137 0.20 2.32 -5.01
CA ALA A 137 0.03 3.73 -5.34
C ALA A 137 0.17 4.62 -4.09
N ILE A 138 0.65 5.84 -4.30
CA ILE A 138 0.53 6.96 -3.36
C ILE A 138 -0.59 7.86 -3.87
N ARG A 139 -1.50 8.25 -2.98
CA ARG A 139 -2.73 8.98 -3.31
C ARG A 139 -2.70 10.34 -2.60
N PRO A 140 -2.41 11.43 -3.33
CA PRO A 140 -2.51 12.77 -2.77
C PRO A 140 -3.97 13.22 -2.65
N ASP A 141 -4.16 14.39 -2.01
CA ASP A 141 -5.42 15.13 -1.98
C ASP A 141 -6.62 14.41 -1.35
N ASN A 142 -6.39 13.53 -0.38
CA ASN A 142 -7.49 13.04 0.44
C ASN A 142 -7.86 14.08 1.52
N GLN A 143 -8.83 14.93 1.19
CA GLN A 143 -9.33 15.99 2.06
C GLN A 143 -10.52 15.54 2.93
N ASP A 144 -10.80 14.24 2.97
CA ASP A 144 -12.05 13.74 3.54
C ASP A 144 -12.00 13.59 5.07
N SER A 145 -10.82 13.69 5.67
CA SER A 145 -10.57 13.50 7.10
C SER A 145 -9.63 14.57 7.63
N ARG A 146 -10.12 15.34 8.60
CA ARG A 146 -9.32 16.38 9.28
C ARG A 146 -8.04 15.78 9.87
N LEU A 147 -8.12 14.57 10.43
CA LEU A 147 -6.98 13.92 11.05
C LEU A 147 -5.92 13.48 10.03
N ASP A 148 -6.35 13.01 8.85
CA ASP A 148 -5.43 12.66 7.76
C ASP A 148 -4.79 13.92 7.15
N LEU A 149 -5.53 15.02 7.07
CA LEU A 149 -4.98 16.33 6.69
C LEU A 149 -3.94 16.84 7.69
N GLU A 150 -4.25 16.79 9.00
CA GLU A 150 -3.36 17.28 10.05
C GLU A 150 -2.09 16.45 10.21
N LEU A 151 -2.19 15.12 10.12
CA LEU A 151 -1.07 14.21 10.44
C LEU A 151 -0.38 13.61 9.22
N ALA A 152 -0.96 13.70 8.04
CA ALA A 152 -0.41 13.12 6.82
C ALA A 152 -0.60 14.00 5.57
N HIS A 153 -1.01 15.27 5.70
CA HIS A 153 -1.32 16.16 4.57
C HIS A 153 -2.33 15.58 3.57
N GLY A 154 -3.22 14.70 4.04
CA GLY A 154 -4.18 14.00 3.18
C GLY A 154 -3.55 12.92 2.29
N MET A 155 -2.30 12.53 2.52
CA MET A 155 -1.64 11.45 1.80
C MET A 155 -2.17 10.09 2.28
N MET A 156 -2.51 9.23 1.33
CA MET A 156 -2.84 7.82 1.55
C MET A 156 -2.02 6.93 0.62
N ALA A 157 -2.04 5.63 0.87
CA ALA A 157 -1.38 4.65 0.03
C ALA A 157 -2.28 3.42 -0.20
N ASN A 158 -2.17 2.83 -1.39
CA ASN A 158 -2.75 1.53 -1.67
C ASN A 158 -1.70 0.45 -1.45
N TYR A 159 -2.00 -0.53 -0.59
CA TYR A 159 -1.20 -1.74 -0.44
C TYR A 159 -1.95 -2.94 -1.01
N VAL A 160 -1.34 -3.62 -1.99
CA VAL A 160 -1.93 -4.78 -2.66
C VAL A 160 -1.33 -6.06 -2.08
N TYR A 161 -2.19 -7.05 -1.82
CA TYR A 161 -1.78 -8.37 -1.35
C TYR A 161 -1.89 -9.38 -2.50
N PRO A 162 -0.77 -9.86 -3.06
CA PRO A 162 -0.78 -10.92 -4.05
C PRO A 162 -1.59 -12.14 -3.60
N ALA A 163 -2.29 -12.79 -4.54
CA ALA A 163 -3.01 -14.04 -4.27
C ALA A 163 -2.07 -15.18 -3.87
N ASP A 164 -0.88 -15.20 -4.48
CA ASP A 164 0.16 -16.19 -4.25
C ASP A 164 0.87 -15.96 -2.90
N GLN A 165 0.73 -16.92 -1.98
CA GLN A 165 1.36 -16.86 -0.67
C GLN A 165 2.89 -16.91 -0.73
N HIS A 166 3.47 -17.51 -1.78
CA HIS A 166 4.91 -17.51 -1.97
C HIS A 166 5.41 -16.09 -2.29
N LEU A 167 4.68 -15.34 -3.13
CA LEU A 167 4.99 -13.94 -3.41
C LEU A 167 4.89 -13.06 -2.16
N LEU A 168 3.89 -13.27 -1.30
CA LEU A 168 3.82 -12.57 -0.01
C LEU A 168 5.07 -12.84 0.84
N ALA A 169 5.50 -14.09 0.95
CA ALA A 169 6.69 -14.44 1.71
C ALA A 169 7.96 -13.78 1.14
N MET A 170 8.14 -13.82 -0.18
CA MET A 170 9.28 -13.19 -0.86
C MET A 170 9.29 -11.67 -0.68
N ASN A 171 8.14 -11.00 -0.81
CA ASN A 171 8.05 -9.55 -0.64
C ASN A 171 8.34 -9.12 0.79
N LYS A 172 7.87 -9.90 1.77
CA LYS A 172 8.20 -9.70 3.18
C LYS A 172 9.69 -9.84 3.42
N GLU A 173 10.33 -10.85 2.86
CA GLU A 173 11.77 -11.08 2.99
C GLU A 173 12.58 -9.92 2.39
N ARG A 174 12.32 -9.55 1.14
CA ARG A 174 12.91 -8.36 0.48
C ARG A 174 12.79 -7.11 1.33
N PHE A 175 11.60 -6.87 1.89
CA PHE A 175 11.37 -5.69 2.72
C PHE A 175 12.18 -5.71 4.02
N VAL A 176 12.14 -6.83 4.75
CA VAL A 176 12.67 -6.94 6.12
C VAL A 176 14.19 -7.15 6.13
N GLN A 177 14.71 -7.93 5.19
CA GLN A 177 16.11 -8.35 5.15
C GLN A 177 16.96 -7.48 4.23
N GLU A 178 16.41 -7.11 3.07
CA GLU A 178 17.16 -6.41 2.02
C GLU A 178 16.83 -4.91 1.98
N GLY A 179 15.76 -4.48 2.66
CA GLY A 179 15.32 -3.10 2.63
C GLY A 179 14.81 -2.67 1.26
N ILE A 180 14.30 -3.62 0.48
CA ILE A 180 13.75 -3.43 -0.86
C ILE A 180 12.23 -3.20 -0.77
N LEU A 181 11.76 -2.13 -1.39
CA LEU A 181 10.35 -1.83 -1.53
C LEU A 181 9.77 -2.56 -2.76
N THR A 182 8.83 -3.48 -2.55
CA THR A 182 8.08 -4.06 -3.67
C THR A 182 6.96 -3.11 -4.11
N VAL A 183 6.91 -2.76 -5.39
CA VAL A 183 5.99 -1.76 -5.95
C VAL A 183 5.26 -2.25 -7.21
N SER A 184 4.14 -1.62 -7.53
CA SER A 184 3.46 -1.84 -8.82
C SER A 184 4.24 -1.22 -9.99
N PRO A 185 4.04 -1.72 -11.24
CA PRO A 185 4.58 -1.08 -12.43
C PRO A 185 4.13 0.37 -12.60
N GLU A 186 2.89 0.69 -12.24
CA GLU A 186 2.38 2.05 -12.34
C GLU A 186 3.06 3.01 -11.36
N LEU A 187 3.36 2.57 -10.14
CA LEU A 187 4.06 3.41 -9.17
C LEU A 187 5.54 3.57 -9.52
N ALA A 188 6.17 2.54 -10.10
CA ALA A 188 7.59 2.54 -10.45
C ALA A 188 7.98 3.75 -11.32
N ALA A 189 7.09 4.17 -12.23
CA ALA A 189 7.30 5.33 -13.10
C ALA A 189 7.45 6.68 -12.35
N PHE A 190 7.05 6.75 -11.09
CA PHE A 190 7.09 7.96 -10.26
C PHE A 190 8.13 7.88 -9.14
N ILE A 191 8.87 6.78 -9.05
CA ILE A 191 9.88 6.60 -8.00
C ILE A 191 11.11 7.43 -8.35
N PRO A 192 11.61 8.26 -7.41
CA PRO A 192 12.83 9.01 -7.60
C PRO A 192 14.02 8.09 -7.93
N GLU A 193 14.86 8.49 -8.88
CA GLU A 193 16.01 7.70 -9.37
C GLU A 193 16.93 7.19 -8.26
N ARG A 194 17.08 7.97 -7.18
CA ARG A 194 17.87 7.61 -5.98
C ARG A 194 17.39 6.36 -5.24
N TYR A 195 16.24 5.81 -5.59
CA TYR A 195 15.65 4.62 -4.98
C TYR A 195 15.51 3.43 -5.94
N HIS A 196 15.92 3.55 -7.20
CA HIS A 196 15.73 2.49 -8.20
C HIS A 196 16.45 1.18 -7.83
N ASP A 197 17.60 1.24 -7.18
CA ASP A 197 18.35 0.08 -6.67
C ASP A 197 17.72 -0.58 -5.43
N ARG A 198 16.71 0.07 -4.84
CA ARG A 198 16.01 -0.37 -3.62
C ARG A 198 14.56 -0.73 -3.87
N VAL A 199 14.19 -0.93 -5.12
CA VAL A 199 12.81 -1.20 -5.54
C VAL A 199 12.77 -2.48 -6.37
N PHE A 200 11.75 -3.30 -6.09
CA PHE A 200 11.41 -4.45 -6.92
C PHE A 200 10.03 -4.21 -7.54
N VAL A 201 9.96 -4.19 -8.88
CA VAL A 201 8.71 -4.00 -9.60
C VAL A 201 8.00 -5.35 -9.72
N GLN A 202 6.75 -5.42 -9.27
CA GLN A 202 5.94 -6.63 -9.31
C GLN A 202 4.55 -6.33 -9.88
N PRO A 203 4.12 -7.00 -10.98
CA PRO A 203 2.74 -6.93 -11.42
C PRO A 203 1.81 -7.60 -10.39
N TYR A 204 0.59 -7.09 -10.26
CA TYR A 204 -0.42 -7.61 -9.34
C TYR A 204 -1.73 -8.00 -10.04
N GLU A 205 -1.72 -8.05 -11.37
CA GLU A 205 -2.87 -8.54 -12.11
C GLU A 205 -3.07 -10.05 -11.88
N PRO A 206 -4.33 -10.53 -11.77
CA PRO A 206 -4.61 -11.95 -11.59
C PRO A 206 -4.09 -12.79 -12.78
N LYS A 207 -3.48 -13.95 -12.47
CA LYS A 207 -3.10 -14.97 -13.47
C LYS A 207 -4.35 -15.38 -14.24
N GLY A 208 -4.45 -14.95 -15.50
CA GLY A 208 -5.61 -15.21 -16.36
C GLY A 208 -5.93 -14.11 -17.37
N ARG A 209 -5.29 -12.93 -17.26
CA ARG A 209 -5.47 -11.80 -18.20
C ARG A 209 -4.28 -11.53 -19.13
N GLY A 210 -3.56 -12.59 -19.53
CA GLY A 210 -2.76 -12.57 -20.76
C GLY A 210 -1.63 -11.56 -20.82
N VAL A 211 -0.95 -11.30 -19.70
CA VAL A 211 0.38 -10.69 -19.75
C VAL A 211 1.33 -11.62 -19.00
N ASP A 212 1.98 -12.51 -19.75
CA ASP A 212 3.13 -13.25 -19.25
C ASP A 212 4.25 -12.23 -19.05
N PHE A 213 4.38 -11.71 -17.83
CA PHE A 213 5.57 -10.98 -17.45
C PHE A 213 6.66 -11.99 -17.14
N THR A 214 7.71 -11.98 -17.93
CA THR A 214 8.93 -12.73 -17.66
C THR A 214 9.80 -11.95 -16.67
N PRO A 215 10.61 -12.63 -15.84
CA PRO A 215 11.55 -11.96 -14.93
C PRO A 215 12.48 -10.95 -15.63
N ASP A 216 12.72 -11.14 -16.92
CA ASP A 216 13.57 -10.27 -17.75
C ASP A 216 12.91 -8.91 -18.10
N ASP A 217 11.59 -8.77 -17.92
CA ASP A 217 10.85 -7.54 -18.21
C ASP A 217 11.09 -6.42 -17.18
N PHE A 218 11.82 -6.70 -16.08
CA PHE A 218 12.02 -5.77 -14.96
C PHE A 218 13.47 -5.67 -14.45
N THR A 219 14.44 -6.06 -15.28
CA THR A 219 15.85 -5.68 -15.05
C THR A 219 16.14 -4.33 -15.72
N PRO A 220 16.88 -3.42 -15.08
CA PRO A 220 17.11 -2.05 -15.57
C PRO A 220 17.84 -1.98 -16.92
#